data_AF-A0A7C7CYK9-F1
#
_entry.id   AF-A0A7C7CYK9-F1
#
_cell.length_a   1.000
_cell.length_b   1.000
_cell.length_c   1.000
_cell.angle_alpha   90.00
_cell.angle_beta   90.00
_cell.angle_gamma   90.00
#
_symmetry.space_group_name_H-M   'P 1'
#
loop_
_entity.id
_entity.type
_entity.pdbx_description
1 polymer ?
#
loop_
_entity_poly.entity_id
_entity_poly.type
_entity_poly.pdbx_seq_one_letter_code
_entity_poly.pdbx_strand_id
1 'polypeptide(L)'
;MAISLNGNGLDSDGDNLNYKWEQIGGNTVTIDNLESDSTSFGAGPGEYTFQFTVADPYGATSSSQQTYRISEETNSDPEANITE
;
A
#
# COMPACT_ATOMS: atom_id res chain seq x y z
N MET A 1 -12.21 -1.28 2.99
CA MET A 1 -11.82 -1.36 1.57
C MET A 1 -10.50 -2.12 1.45
N ALA A 2 -10.22 -2.76 0.32
CA ALA A 2 -8.89 -3.32 0.05
C ALA A 2 -8.11 -2.32 -0.82
N ILE A 3 -6.85 -2.04 -0.45
CA ILE A 3 -5.96 -1.15 -1.18
C ILE A 3 -4.77 -1.97 -1.69
N SER A 4 -4.48 -1.84 -2.98
CA SER A 4 -3.30 -2.45 -3.60
C SER A 4 -2.06 -1.58 -3.43
N LEU A 5 -0.96 -2.21 -3.03
CA LEU A 5 0.38 -1.64 -3.02
C LEU A 5 1.16 -2.26 -4.18
N ASN A 6 1.73 -1.43 -5.03
CA ASN A 6 2.55 -1.88 -6.16
C ASN A 6 3.92 -1.18 -6.06
N GLY A 7 4.96 -1.98 -6.11
CA GLY A 7 6.35 -1.57 -6.07
C GLY A 7 7.05 -2.04 -7.32
N ASN A 8 8.11 -1.33 -7.70
CA ASN A 8 8.96 -1.73 -8.80
C ASN A 8 10.42 -1.43 -8.44
N GLY A 9 11.31 -2.28 -8.92
CA GLY A 9 12.75 -2.09 -8.85
C GLY A 9 13.38 -2.44 -10.18
N LEU A 10 14.46 -1.74 -10.52
CA LEU A 10 15.29 -2.01 -11.68
C LEU A 10 16.74 -2.07 -11.22
N ASP A 11 17.43 -3.10 -11.67
CA ASP A 11 18.87 -3.22 -11.54
C ASP A 11 19.53 -3.04 -12.92
N SER A 12 20.57 -2.21 -13.01
CA SER A 12 21.23 -1.91 -14.30
C SER A 12 22.06 -3.06 -14.84
N ASP A 13 22.53 -3.93 -13.96
CA ASP A 13 23.32 -5.12 -14.30
C ASP A 13 22.39 -6.31 -14.62
N GLY A 14 21.09 -6.14 -14.40
CA GLY A 14 20.05 -7.12 -14.70
C GLY A 14 19.90 -8.17 -13.60
N ASP A 15 20.40 -7.90 -12.41
CA ASP A 15 20.29 -8.82 -11.28
C ASP A 15 18.85 -8.96 -10.79
N ASN A 16 18.53 -10.16 -10.28
CA ASN A 16 17.23 -10.41 -9.70
C ASN A 16 17.10 -9.69 -8.35
N LEU A 17 16.04 -8.92 -8.17
CA LEU A 17 15.79 -8.16 -6.95
C LEU A 17 14.89 -8.95 -5.98
N ASN A 18 15.18 -8.81 -4.69
CA ASN A 18 14.29 -9.19 -3.62
C ASN A 18 13.47 -7.98 -3.18
N TYR A 19 12.24 -8.21 -2.74
CA TYR A 19 11.31 -7.16 -2.33
C TYR A 19 10.97 -7.30 -0.85
N LYS A 20 10.74 -6.17 -0.19
CA LYS A 20 10.21 -6.12 1.17
C LYS A 20 9.28 -4.93 1.35
N TRP A 21 8.06 -5.22 1.80
CA TRP A 21 7.14 -4.23 2.34
C TRP A 21 7.26 -4.16 3.86
N GLU A 22 7.13 -2.97 4.41
CA GLU A 22 7.06 -2.75 5.85
C GLU A 22 6.13 -1.58 6.14
N GLN A 23 5.22 -1.74 7.10
CA GLN A 23 4.46 -0.61 7.60
C GLN A 23 5.30 0.15 8.62
N ILE A 24 5.53 1.43 8.37
CA ILE A 24 6.41 2.28 9.18
C ILE A 24 5.65 3.39 9.92
N GLY A 25 4.34 3.53 9.69
CA GLY A 25 3.52 4.51 10.40
C GLY A 25 2.02 4.35 10.14
N GLY A 26 1.24 5.09 10.94
CA GLY A 26 -0.22 5.09 10.88
C GLY A 26 -0.87 3.88 11.55
N ASN A 27 -2.13 3.63 11.22
CA ASN A 27 -2.94 2.56 11.81
C ASN A 27 -2.45 1.19 11.32
N THR A 28 -2.13 0.26 12.23
CA THR A 28 -1.57 -1.04 11.86
C THR A 28 -2.55 -1.89 11.03
N VAL A 29 -2.04 -2.49 9.96
CA VAL A 29 -2.79 -3.43 9.10
C VAL A 29 -2.00 -4.70 8.88
N THR A 30 -2.70 -5.77 8.52
CA THR A 30 -2.08 -7.00 8.01
C THR A 30 -1.85 -6.84 6.51
N ILE A 31 -0.67 -7.23 6.05
CA ILE A 31 -0.27 -7.28 4.65
C ILE A 31 0.03 -8.75 4.33
N ASP A 32 -0.57 -9.29 3.28
CA ASP A 32 -0.50 -10.73 3.00
C ASP A 32 0.86 -11.15 2.42
N ASN A 33 1.34 -10.46 1.37
CA ASN A 33 2.57 -10.82 0.65
C ASN A 33 3.63 -9.72 0.81
N LEU A 34 4.45 -9.80 1.85
CA LEU A 34 5.46 -8.78 2.14
C LEU A 34 6.68 -8.82 1.19
N GLU A 35 6.91 -9.94 0.51
CA GLU A 35 8.11 -10.18 -0.33
C GLU A 35 7.82 -10.14 -1.83
N SER A 36 6.64 -9.61 -2.21
CA SER A 36 6.19 -9.49 -3.59
C SER A 36 6.31 -8.05 -4.10
N ASP A 37 6.43 -7.89 -5.41
CA ASP A 37 6.34 -6.59 -6.09
C ASP A 37 4.96 -5.95 -5.94
N SER A 38 3.93 -6.77 -5.72
CA SER A 38 2.54 -6.38 -5.54
C SER A 38 1.93 -7.07 -4.32
N THR A 39 1.19 -6.30 -3.54
CA THR A 39 0.50 -6.78 -2.34
C THR A 39 -0.75 -5.94 -2.06
N SER A 40 -1.48 -6.27 -1.00
CA SER A 40 -2.66 -5.51 -0.60
C SER A 40 -2.86 -5.53 0.90
N PHE A 41 -3.62 -4.56 1.39
CA PHE A 41 -4.06 -4.50 2.77
C PHE A 41 -5.53 -4.07 2.85
N GLY A 42 -6.21 -4.57 3.88
CA GLY A 42 -7.53 -4.10 4.25
C GLY A 42 -7.42 -2.84 5.12
N ALA A 43 -8.17 -1.79 4.78
CA ALA A 43 -8.17 -0.56 5.54
C ALA A 43 -9.56 0.11 5.65
N GLY A 44 -9.76 0.75 6.79
CA GLY A 44 -10.81 1.73 7.04
C GLY A 44 -10.24 3.15 7.09
N PRO A 45 -11.05 4.16 7.45
CA PRO A 45 -10.61 5.54 7.58
C PRO A 45 -9.38 5.68 8.50
N GLY A 46 -8.42 6.50 8.08
CA GLY A 46 -7.14 6.67 8.79
C GLY A 46 -5.96 6.96 7.85
N GLU A 47 -4.77 6.98 8.44
CA GLU A 47 -3.51 7.15 7.74
C GLU A 47 -2.66 5.88 7.85
N TYR A 48 -1.96 5.52 6.77
CA TYR A 48 -1.13 4.32 6.67
C TYR A 48 0.13 4.67 5.87
N THR A 49 1.32 4.42 6.42
CA THR A 49 2.59 4.68 5.71
C THR A 49 3.37 3.39 5.57
N PHE A 50 3.73 3.05 4.32
CA PHE A 50 4.49 1.87 3.97
C PHE A 50 5.83 2.24 3.35
N GLN A 51 6.84 1.41 3.62
CA GLN A 51 8.12 1.42 2.95
C GLN A 51 8.22 0.18 2.06
N PHE A 52 8.58 0.40 0.80
CA PHE A 52 9.00 -0.64 -0.14
C PHE A 52 10.52 -0.61 -0.23
N THR A 53 11.16 -1.76 -0.07
CA THR A 53 12.61 -1.93 -0.17
C THR A 53 12.93 -2.96 -1.23
N VAL A 54 13.90 -2.68 -2.08
CA VAL A 54 14.49 -3.62 -3.04
C VAL A 54 15.93 -3.90 -2.65
N ALA A 55 16.37 -5.15 -2.82
CA ALA A 55 17.74 -5.57 -2.54
C ALA A 55 18.28 -6.46 -3.67
N ASP A 56 19.50 -6.19 -4.12
CA ASP A 56 20.22 -7.06 -5.05
C ASP A 56 20.86 -8.27 -4.32
N PRO A 57 21.37 -9.28 -5.05
CA PRO A 57 22.04 -10.44 -4.44
C PRO A 57 23.38 -10.11 -3.75
N TYR A 58 23.94 -8.93 -3.99
CA TYR A 58 25.23 -8.47 -3.45
C TYR A 58 25.08 -7.59 -2.19
N GLY A 59 23.83 -7.31 -1.78
CA GLY A 59 23.48 -6.58 -0.58
C GLY A 59 23.26 -5.08 -0.77
N ALA A 60 23.28 -4.56 -2.00
CA ALA A 60 22.86 -3.18 -2.25
C ALA A 60 21.34 -3.07 -2.13
N THR A 61 20.86 -1.95 -1.58
CA THR A 61 19.43 -1.75 -1.30
C THR A 61 18.97 -0.35 -1.68
N SER A 62 17.71 -0.24 -2.10
CA SER A 62 17.02 1.03 -2.28
C SER A 62 15.60 0.96 -1.70
N SER A 63 15.08 2.09 -1.21
CA SER A 63 13.77 2.13 -0.57
C SER A 63 12.94 3.35 -0.97
N SER A 64 11.62 3.18 -1.02
CA SER A 64 10.63 4.24 -1.25
C SER A 64 9.51 4.16 -0.22
N GLN A 65 8.89 5.29 0.10
CA GLN A 65 7.80 5.37 1.07
C GLN A 65 6.54 5.96 0.45
N GLN A 66 5.38 5.45 0.85
CA GLN A 66 4.08 5.96 0.42
C GLN A 66 3.11 6.04 1.61
N THR A 67 2.43 7.17 1.73
CA THR A 67 1.36 7.38 2.71
C THR A 67 -0.01 7.36 2.03
N TYR A 68 -0.95 6.62 2.61
CA TYR A 68 -2.35 6.55 2.22
C TYR A 68 -3.20 7.21 3.29
N ARG A 69 -4.10 8.10 2.86
CA ARG A 69 -5.07 8.78 3.72
C ARG A 69 -6.47 8.43 3.25
N ILE A 70 -7.21 7.70 4.07
CA ILE A 70 -8.56 7.26 3.79
C ILE A 70 -9.49 8.09 4.66
N SER A 71 -10.36 8.88 4.03
CA SER A 71 -11.40 9.62 4.74
C SER A 71 -12.58 8.72 5.09
N GLU A 72 -13.35 9.10 6.10
CA GLU A 72 -14.69 8.54 6.27
C GLU A 72 -15.54 8.86 5.04
N GLU A 73 -16.32 7.90 4.58
CA GLU A 73 -17.34 8.18 3.57
C GLU A 73 -18.46 8.99 4.24
N THR A 74 -18.80 10.15 3.69
CA THR A 74 -19.97 10.91 4.14
C THR A 74 -21.22 10.23 3.59
N ASN A 75 -21.97 9.55 4.45
CA ASN A 75 -23.28 9.01 4.09
C ASN A 75 -24.35 10.10 4.21
N SER A 76 -25.07 10.37 3.12
CA SER A 76 -26.28 11.20 3.13
C SER A 76 -27.52 10.32 3.24
N ASP A 77 -28.54 10.79 3.97
CA ASP A 77 -29.82 10.10 4.07
C ASP A 77 -30.47 9.95 2.67
N PRO A 78 -31.17 8.84 2.39
CA PRO A 78 -31.91 8.69 1.14
C PRO A 78 -33.11 9.65 1.11
N GLU A 79 -33.31 10.34 -0.01
CA GLU A 79 -34.45 11.24 -0.21
C GLU A 79 -35.61 10.50 -0.89
N ALA A 80 -36.79 10.55 -0.29
CA ALA A 80 -38.02 10.02 -0.86
C ALA A 80 -38.94 11.19 -1.27
N ASN A 81 -39.22 11.31 -2.58
CA ASN A 81 -40.12 12.31 -3.13
C ASN A 81 -41.31 11.66 -3.84
N ILE A 82 -42.51 12.20 -3.64
CA ILE A 82 -43.73 11.86 -4.40
C ILE A 82 -44.08 13.07 -5.25
N THR A 83 -44.25 12.86 -6.56
CA THR A 83 -44.77 13.87 -7.50
C THR A 83 -46.18 13.49 -7.94
N GLU A 84 -47.04 14.49 -8.13
CA GLU A 84 -48.41 14.33 -8.65
C GLU A 84 -48.46 13.86 -10.11
#